data_AF-A0A016URE7-F1
#
_entry.id   AF-A0A016URE7-F1
#
_cell.length_a   1.000
_cell.length_b   1.000
_cell.length_c   1.000
_cell.angle_alpha   90.00
_cell.angle_beta   90.00
_cell.angle_gamma   90.00
#
_symmetry.space_group_name_H-M   'P 1'
#
loop_
_entity.id
_entity.type
_entity.pdbx_description
1 polymer ?
#
loop_
_entity_poly.entity_id
_entity_poly.type
_entity_poly.pdbx_seq_one_letter_code
_entity_poly.pdbx_strand_id
1 'polypeptide(L)'
;MVRTFSYFSGFIACWYDCKLEELARDLAKGEKDSIPGIETFYSEGERNTLNLRTIVSEEWKGHLQGIANRQNFGCSLLFGKTRDRYKVVCVFV
;
A
#
# COMPACT_ATOMS: atom_id res chain seq x y z
N MET A 1 12.40 -10.15 -8.53
CA MET A 1 11.71 -9.77 -9.78
C MET A 1 11.14 -8.37 -9.56
N VAL A 2 11.79 -7.32 -10.08
CA VAL A 2 11.38 -5.93 -9.88
C VAL A 2 10.28 -5.60 -10.90
N ARG A 3 9.10 -5.14 -10.45
CA ARG A 3 8.02 -4.69 -11.34
C ARG A 3 7.95 -3.16 -11.32
N THR A 4 8.37 -2.55 -12.42
CA THR A 4 8.44 -1.11 -12.62
C THR A 4 7.06 -0.56 -13.00
N PHE A 5 6.59 0.50 -12.33
CA PHE A 5 5.41 1.27 -12.73
C PHE A 5 5.88 2.58 -13.40
N SER A 6 5.35 2.90 -14.58
CA SER A 6 5.74 4.09 -15.34
C SER A 6 4.71 5.21 -15.21
N TYR A 7 5.15 6.39 -14.80
CA TYR A 7 4.48 7.67 -15.05
C TYR A 7 5.55 8.68 -15.50
N PHE A 8 5.24 9.48 -16.51
CA PHE A 8 6.12 10.52 -17.04
C PHE A 8 6.49 11.52 -15.92
N SER A 9 7.76 11.91 -15.88
CA SER A 9 8.48 12.72 -14.87
C SER A 9 8.63 12.10 -13.47
N GLY A 10 9.68 11.27 -13.31
CA GLY A 10 10.19 10.80 -12.03
C GLY A 10 9.76 9.37 -11.68
N PHE A 11 10.69 8.41 -11.79
CA PHE A 11 10.44 7.04 -11.33
C PHE A 11 10.73 6.95 -9.83
N ILE A 12 9.71 6.63 -9.05
CA ILE A 12 9.91 6.18 -7.66
C ILE A 12 10.15 4.69 -7.74
N ALA A 13 11.41 4.29 -7.61
CA ALA A 13 11.80 2.89 -7.55
C ALA A 13 11.95 2.48 -6.09
N CYS A 14 10.93 1.79 -5.57
CA CYS A 14 11.01 1.16 -4.25
C CYS A 14 11.32 -0.33 -4.38
N TRP A 15 12.11 -0.85 -3.46
CA TRP A 15 12.40 -2.27 -3.30
C TRP A 15 11.34 -2.91 -2.41
N TYR A 16 10.86 -4.08 -2.83
CA TYR A 16 9.91 -4.83 -2.02
C TYR A 16 10.64 -5.47 -0.81
N ASP A 17 10.07 -5.33 0.38
CA ASP A 17 10.57 -5.92 1.62
C ASP A 17 9.48 -6.75 2.31
N CYS A 18 9.75 -8.05 2.51
CA CYS A 18 8.84 -8.99 3.15
C CYS A 18 8.47 -8.58 4.59
N LYS A 19 9.39 -7.93 5.33
CA LYS A 19 9.12 -7.47 6.70
C LYS A 19 8.11 -6.33 6.70
N LEU A 20 8.16 -5.46 5.69
CA LEU A 20 7.17 -4.39 5.52
C LEU A 20 5.82 -4.96 5.09
N GLU A 21 5.79 -6.06 4.32
CA GLU A 21 4.53 -6.76 4.03
C GLU A 21 3.90 -7.35 5.30
N GLU A 22 4.68 -8.01 6.17
CA GLU A 22 4.18 -8.51 7.44
C GLU A 22 3.62 -7.38 8.30
N LEU A 23 4.31 -6.25 8.34
CA LEU A 23 3.85 -5.05 9.04
C LEU A 23 2.55 -4.50 8.46
N ALA A 24 2.45 -4.41 7.13
CA ALA A 24 1.25 -4.00 6.43
C ALA A 24 0.07 -4.95 6.73
N ARG A 25 0.34 -6.25 6.87
CA ARG A 25 -0.66 -7.26 7.23
C ARG A 25 -1.17 -7.08 8.65
N ASP A 26 -0.29 -6.81 9.61
CA ASP A 26 -0.67 -6.56 11.01
C ASP A 26 -1.54 -5.29 11.15
N LEU A 27 -1.15 -4.22 10.45
CA LEU A 27 -1.93 -2.97 10.36
C LEU A 27 -3.28 -3.20 9.67
N ALA A 28 -3.31 -4.03 8.63
CA ALA A 28 -4.54 -4.36 7.93
C ALA A 28 -5.53 -5.11 8.85
N LYS A 29 -5.04 -6.01 9.70
CA LYS A 29 -5.87 -6.74 10.68
C LYS A 29 -6.34 -5.88 11.86
N GLY A 30 -5.78 -4.69 12.05
CA GLY A 30 -6.04 -3.85 13.23
C GLY A 30 -5.31 -4.36 14.49
N GLU A 31 -4.24 -5.15 14.31
CA GLU A 31 -3.36 -5.53 15.42
C GLU A 31 -2.44 -4.35 15.82
N LYS A 32 -2.35 -3.32 14.97
CA LYS A 32 -1.67 -2.04 15.18
C LYS A 32 -2.46 -0.92 14.50
N ASP A 33 -2.51 0.27 15.10
CA ASP A 33 -3.24 1.43 14.56
C ASP A 33 -2.37 2.32 13.67
N SER A 34 -1.11 2.55 14.06
CA SER A 34 -0.14 3.35 13.30
C SER A 34 1.27 3.11 13.82
N ILE A 35 2.28 3.47 13.02
CA ILE A 35 3.68 3.41 13.45
C ILE A 35 4.32 4.76 13.19
N PRO A 36 4.74 5.49 14.24
CA PRO A 36 5.36 6.81 14.08
C PRO A 36 6.57 6.75 13.14
N GLY A 37 6.65 7.70 12.20
CA GLY A 37 7.76 7.83 11.25
C GLY A 37 7.71 6.91 10.03
N ILE A 38 6.72 6.03 9.95
CA ILE A 38 6.50 5.12 8.82
C ILE A 38 5.29 5.60 8.02
N GLU A 39 5.51 5.83 6.72
CA GLU A 39 4.44 6.21 5.81
C GLU A 39 3.59 4.99 5.49
N THR A 40 2.28 5.09 5.71
CA THR A 40 1.35 3.99 5.50
C THR A 40 0.12 4.46 4.75
N PHE A 41 -0.20 3.80 3.64
CA PHE A 41 -1.38 4.08 2.84
C PHE A 41 -2.42 2.98 3.03
N TYR A 42 -3.68 3.39 3.11
CA TYR A 42 -4.83 2.53 3.33
C TYR A 42 -5.85 2.77 2.23
N SER A 43 -6.49 1.70 1.76
CA SER A 43 -7.69 1.77 0.92
C SER A 43 -8.62 0.64 1.33
N GLU A 44 -9.90 0.95 1.53
CA GLU A 44 -10.93 -0.02 1.85
C GLU A 44 -12.16 0.19 0.98
N GLY A 45 -12.86 -0.89 0.67
CA GLY A 45 -14.01 -0.82 -0.22
C GLY A 45 -14.76 -2.14 -0.27
N GLU A 46 -15.79 -2.21 -1.11
CA GLU A 46 -16.47 -3.47 -1.39
C GLU A 46 -15.61 -4.36 -2.30
N ARG A 47 -15.65 -5.67 -2.10
CA ARG A 47 -14.76 -6.61 -2.80
C ARG A 47 -14.92 -6.57 -4.32
N ASN A 48 -16.15 -6.38 -4.79
CA ASN A 48 -16.53 -6.22 -6.20
C ASN A 48 -15.99 -4.92 -6.83
N THR A 49 -15.60 -3.91 -6.03
CA THR A 49 -15.02 -2.66 -6.53
C THR A 49 -13.49 -2.64 -6.48
N LEU A 50 -12.85 -3.73 -6.02
CA LEU A 50 -11.39 -3.80 -5.91
C LEU A 50 -10.71 -3.59 -7.26
N ASN A 51 -10.02 -2.46 -7.39
CA ASN A 51 -9.15 -2.17 -8.52
C ASN A 51 -7.83 -1.59 -8.00
N LEU A 52 -6.82 -2.46 -7.86
CA LEU A 52 -5.49 -2.08 -7.38
C LEU A 52 -4.83 -0.99 -8.24
N ARG A 53 -5.11 -0.96 -9.54
CA ARG A 53 -4.58 0.08 -10.42
C ARG A 53 -5.15 1.42 -10.04
N THR A 54 -6.48 1.54 -9.91
CA THR A 54 -7.17 2.77 -9.52
C THR A 54 -6.71 3.26 -8.15
N ILE A 55 -6.60 2.35 -7.17
CA ILE A 55 -6.10 2.70 -5.83
C ILE A 55 -4.70 3.32 -5.93
N VAL A 56 -3.76 2.67 -6.63
CA VAL A 56 -2.38 3.17 -6.71
C VAL A 56 -2.28 4.44 -7.58
N SER A 57 -2.94 4.48 -8.74
CA SER A 57 -2.73 5.54 -9.73
C SER A 57 -3.62 6.76 -9.56
N GLU A 58 -4.71 6.66 -8.82
CA GLU A 58 -5.67 7.75 -8.63
C GLU A 58 -5.78 8.14 -7.16
N GLU A 59 -6.11 7.20 -6.28
CA GLU A 59 -6.28 7.46 -4.84
C GLU A 59 -4.96 7.84 -4.18
N TRP A 60 -3.90 7.07 -4.44
CA TRP A 60 -2.62 7.28 -3.78
C TRP A 60 -1.64 8.17 -4.55
N LYS A 61 -2.01 8.67 -5.73
CA LYS A 61 -1.11 9.45 -6.59
C LYS A 61 -0.47 10.64 -5.87
N GLY A 62 -1.27 11.41 -5.11
CA GLY A 62 -0.77 12.56 -4.35
C GLY A 62 0.16 12.16 -3.21
N HIS A 63 -0.17 11.06 -2.52
CA HIS A 63 0.63 10.53 -1.42
C HIS A 63 1.96 9.92 -1.91
N LEU A 64 1.94 9.26 -3.07
CA LEU A 64 3.12 8.67 -3.71
C LEU A 64 4.17 9.75 -4.04
N GLN A 65 3.77 10.96 -4.37
CA GLN A 65 4.71 12.07 -4.59
C GLN A 65 5.48 12.45 -3.32
N GLY A 66 4.87 12.31 -2.14
CA GLY A 66 5.49 12.62 -0.85
C GLY A 66 6.53 11.58 -0.38
N ILE A 67 6.54 10.39 -0.97
CA ILE A 67 7.44 9.30 -0.59
C ILE A 67 8.61 9.11 -1.57
N ALA A 68 8.92 10.09 -2.42
CA ALA A 68 9.99 9.99 -3.41
C ALA A 68 11.39 9.64 -2.81
N ASN A 69 11.59 9.86 -1.52
CA ASN A 69 12.82 9.52 -0.79
C ASN A 69 12.79 8.14 -0.11
N ARG A 70 11.66 7.43 -0.15
CA ARG A 70 11.50 6.09 0.44
C ARG A 70 12.09 5.05 -0.50
N GLN A 71 12.79 4.08 0.06
CA GLN A 71 13.52 3.08 -0.72
C GLN A 71 12.88 1.72 -0.67
N ASN A 72 12.12 1.40 0.39
CA ASN A 72 11.51 0.09 0.55
C ASN A 72 10.00 0.20 0.76
N PHE A 73 9.27 -0.83 0.31
CA PHE A 73 7.84 -0.92 0.52
C PHE A 73 7.37 -2.36 0.75
N GLY A 74 6.22 -2.50 1.39
CA GLY A 74 5.53 -3.79 1.52
C GLY A 74 4.02 -3.57 1.60
N CYS A 75 3.25 -4.43 0.95
CA CYS A 75 1.80 -4.26 0.82
C CYS A 75 1.06 -5.56 1.14
N SER A 76 -0.09 -5.45 1.80
CA SER A 76 -0.96 -6.58 2.07
C SER A 76 -2.40 -6.24 1.71
N LEU A 77 -3.10 -7.23 1.15
CA LEU A 77 -4.53 -7.18 0.87
C LEU A 77 -5.23 -8.20 1.78
N LEU A 78 -6.21 -7.73 2.54
CA LEU A 78 -7.08 -8.57 3.35
C LEU A 78 -8.52 -8.51 2.82
N PHE A 79 -9.17 -9.66 2.81
CA PHE A 79 -10.60 -9.77 2.60
C PHE A 79 -11.28 -9.99 3.95
N GLY A 80 -12.33 -9.21 4.22
CA GLY A 80 -13.18 -9.43 5.39
C GLY A 80 -13.82 -10.81 5.32
N LYS A 81 -13.76 -11.58 6.41
CA LYS A 81 -14.38 -12.93 6.47
C LYS A 81 -15.92 -12.87 6.45
N THR A 82 -16.50 -11.77 6.91
CA THR A 82 -17.95 -11.61 7.16
C THR A 82 -18.59 -10.48 6.37
N ARG A 83 -17.79 -9.57 5.82
CA ARG A 83 -18.24 -8.46 4.99
C ARG A 83 -17.46 -8.56 3.70
N ASP A 84 -18.14 -8.54 2.56
CA ASP A 84 -17.56 -8.53 1.21
C ASP A 84 -16.80 -7.21 0.98
N ARG A 85 -15.79 -6.97 1.81
CA ARG A 85 -14.97 -5.77 1.83
C ARG A 85 -13.51 -6.18 1.71
N TYR A 86 -12.76 -5.34 1.03
CA TYR A 86 -11.31 -5.43 1.00
C TYR A 86 -10.71 -4.34 1.88
N LYS A 87 -9.48 -4.60 2.35
CA LYS A 87 -8.59 -3.60 2.90
C LYS A 87 -7.19 -3.82 2.32
N VAL A 88 -6.68 -2.82 1.61
CA VAL A 88 -5.30 -2.76 1.11
C VAL A 88 -4.53 -1.84 2.03
N VAL A 89 -3.35 -2.30 2.47
CA VAL A 89 -2.41 -1.50 3.24
C VAL A 89 -1.04 -1.61 2.59
N CYS A 90 -0.37 -0.48 2.41
CA CYS A 90 1.01 -0.41 1.95
C CYS A 90 1.84 0.45 2.89
N VAL A 91 3.03 -0.04 3.23
CA VAL A 91 3.98 0.60 4.12
C VAL A 91 5.22 1.00 3.32
N PHE A 92 5.76 2.19 3.58
CA PHE A 92 6.92 2.75 2.89
C PHE A 92 7.95 3.29 3.91
N VAL A 93 9.23 2.95 3.71
CA VAL A 93 10.36 3.39 4.55
C VAL A 93 11.55 3.90 3.74
#